data_AF-A0A819JJ87-F1
#
_entry.id   AF-A0A819JJ87-F1
#
_cell.length_a   1.000
_cell.length_b   1.000
_cell.length_c   1.000
_cell.angle_alpha   90.00
_cell.angle_beta   90.00
_cell.angle_gamma   90.00
#
_symmetry.space_group_name_H-M   'P 1'
#
loop_
_entity.id
_entity.type
_entity.pdbx_description
1 polymer ?
#
loop_
_entity_poly.entity_id
_entity_poly.type
_entity_poly.pdbx_seq_one_letter_code
_entity_poly.pdbx_strand_id
1 'polypeptide(L)'
;MEKQYIRSYIKTRWLLALTATQIHRELTTAYGQDVVSYCTVTRWIERFSNERESLEDNPRSGRPIAIISQQNIDSVQGLVNDDSHISIDYVTTILDIVII
;
A
#
# COMPACT_ATOMS: atom_id res chain seq x y z
N MET A 1 -7.20 -8.68 15.16
CA MET A 1 -5.75 -8.58 15.47
C MET A 1 -5.13 -7.58 14.52
N GLU A 2 -4.40 -6.58 15.02
CA GLU A 2 -3.78 -5.62 14.10
C GLU A 2 -2.63 -6.28 13.34
N LYS A 3 -2.61 -6.11 12.02
CA LYS A 3 -1.65 -6.75 11.12
C LYS A 3 -0.20 -6.38 11.45
N GLN A 4 0.02 -5.23 12.07
CA GLN A 4 1.34 -4.76 12.50
C GLN A 4 1.97 -5.67 13.56
N TYR A 5 1.20 -6.23 14.51
CA TYR A 5 1.75 -7.13 15.54
C TYR A 5 2.32 -8.42 14.94
N ILE A 6 1.67 -8.98 13.92
CA ILE A 6 2.17 -10.18 13.23
C ILE A 6 3.47 -9.84 12.49
N ARG A 7 3.54 -8.68 11.84
CA ARG A 7 4.73 -8.23 11.09
C ARG A 7 5.91 -7.96 12.01
N SER A 8 5.68 -7.29 13.15
CA SER A 8 6.72 -7.06 14.15
C SER A 8 7.24 -8.38 14.71
N TYR A 9 6.34 -9.33 15.00
CA TYR A 9 6.74 -10.67 15.44
C TYR A 9 7.62 -11.37 14.41
N ILE A 10 7.21 -11.38 13.13
CA ILE A 10 8.01 -11.96 12.04
C ILE A 10 9.38 -11.29 11.97
N LYS A 11 9.45 -9.95 12.04
CA LYS A 11 10.71 -9.19 12.01
C LYS A 11 11.64 -9.60 13.15
N THR A 12 11.14 -9.59 14.38
CA THR A 12 11.93 -9.95 15.57
C THR A 12 12.44 -11.39 15.48
N ARG A 13 11.60 -12.35 15.09
CA ARG A 13 12.03 -13.75 14.96
C ARG A 13 13.02 -13.97 13.83
N TRP A 14 12.83 -13.29 12.70
CA TRP A 14 13.78 -13.33 11.60
C TRP A 14 15.16 -12.77 12.00
N LEU A 15 15.20 -11.64 12.73
CA LEU A 15 16.45 -11.09 13.28
C LEU A 15 17.16 -12.04 14.26
N LEU A 16 16.40 -12.92 14.94
CA LEU A 16 16.93 -14.00 15.77
C LEU A 16 17.34 -15.25 14.96
N ALA A 17 17.42 -15.14 13.63
CA ALA A 17 17.79 -16.20 12.69
C ALA A 17 16.85 -17.41 12.66
N LEU A 18 15.56 -17.24 13.02
CA LEU A 18 14.57 -18.30 12.83
C LEU A 18 14.19 -18.43 11.35
N THR A 19 13.93 -19.67 10.94
CA THR A 19 13.43 -19.99 9.61
C THR A 19 11.94 -19.63 9.47
N ALA A 20 11.50 -19.35 8.25
CA ALA A 20 10.08 -19.07 7.95
C ALA A 20 9.13 -20.16 8.48
N THR A 21 9.55 -21.42 8.43
CA THR A 21 8.78 -22.57 8.92
C THR A 21 8.59 -22.54 10.43
N GLN A 22 9.64 -22.19 11.20
CA GLN A 22 9.54 -22.05 12.65
C GLN A 22 8.61 -20.89 13.02
N ILE A 23 8.76 -19.75 12.35
CA ILE A 23 7.94 -18.55 12.59
C ILE A 23 6.46 -18.82 12.29
N HIS A 24 6.17 -19.45 11.15
CA HIS A 24 4.80 -19.83 10.78
C HIS A 24 4.19 -20.80 11.79
N ARG A 25 4.96 -21.78 12.26
CA ARG A 25 4.50 -22.72 13.28
C ARG A 25 4.16 -22.02 14.60
N GLU A 26 5.03 -21.14 15.09
CA GLU A 26 4.78 -20.37 16.31
C GLU A 26 3.52 -19.52 16.20
N LEU A 27 3.34 -18.81 15.09
CA LEU A 27 2.15 -17.98 14.85
C LEU A 27 0.87 -18.83 14.78
N THR A 28 0.94 -19.99 14.12
CA THR A 28 -0.19 -20.93 14.03
C THR A 28 -0.52 -21.54 15.39
N THR A 29 0.48 -21.90 16.20
CA THR A 29 0.28 -22.42 17.56
C THR A 29 -0.33 -21.37 18.48
N ALA A 30 0.13 -20.11 18.40
CA ALA A 30 -0.33 -19.05 19.28
C ALA A 30 -1.74 -18.55 18.95
N TYR A 31 -2.09 -18.49 17.67
CA TYR A 31 -3.30 -17.79 17.22
C TYR A 31 -4.27 -18.63 16.39
N GLY A 32 -3.87 -19.82 15.93
CA GLY A 32 -4.66 -20.70 15.06
C GLY A 32 -4.21 -20.67 13.59
N GLN A 33 -4.70 -21.65 12.82
CA GLN A 33 -4.28 -21.91 11.43
C GLN A 33 -4.62 -20.78 10.44
N ASP A 34 -5.67 -20.01 10.73
CA ASP A 34 -6.24 -19.03 9.78
C ASP A 34 -5.62 -17.62 9.92
N VAL A 35 -4.62 -17.45 10.79
CA VAL A 35 -4.11 -16.12 11.15
C VAL A 35 -3.14 -15.57 10.13
N VAL A 36 -2.20 -16.40 9.66
CA VAL A 36 -1.22 -16.00 8.66
C VAL A 36 -0.82 -17.20 7.82
N SER A 37 -0.81 -17.05 6.50
CA SER A 37 -0.29 -18.08 5.62
C SER A 37 1.24 -18.11 5.61
N TYR A 38 1.81 -19.28 5.36
CA TYR A 38 3.25 -19.45 5.17
C TYR A 38 3.83 -18.48 4.13
N CYS A 39 3.15 -18.30 2.98
CA CYS A 39 3.54 -17.36 1.93
C CYS A 39 3.58 -15.90 2.42
N THR A 40 2.74 -15.54 3.39
CA THR A 40 2.77 -14.19 3.98
C THR A 40 4.02 -14.02 4.84
N VAL A 41 4.39 -15.05 5.62
CA VAL A 41 5.61 -15.04 6.45
C VAL A 41 6.86 -14.89 5.57
N THR A 42 6.97 -15.69 4.50
CA THR A 42 8.13 -15.61 3.59
C THR A 42 8.23 -14.26 2.91
N ARG A 43 7.12 -13.71 2.42
CA ARG A 43 7.07 -12.38 1.79
C ARG A 43 7.50 -11.26 2.74
N TRP A 44 7.17 -11.35 4.03
CA TRP A 44 7.64 -10.37 5.01
C TRP A 44 9.12 -10.53 5.33
N ILE A 45 9.63 -11.76 5.43
CA ILE A 45 11.07 -12.03 5.58
C ILE A 45 11.86 -11.43 4.42
N GLU A 46 11.43 -11.65 3.17
CA GLU A 46 12.03 -11.04 1.97
C GLU A 46 12.00 -9.51 2.01
N ARG A 47 10.93 -8.91 2.56
CA ARG A 47 10.86 -7.45 2.72
C ARG A 47 11.88 -6.96 3.75
N PHE A 48 12.03 -7.67 4.87
CA PHE A 48 12.98 -7.30 5.92
C PHE A 48 14.44 -7.51 5.50
N SER A 49 14.73 -8.52 4.65
CA SER A 49 16.06 -8.71 4.08
C SER A 49 16.46 -7.61 3.11
N ASN A 50 15.48 -6.93 2.48
CA ASN A 50 15.69 -5.79 1.61
C ASN A 50 15.70 -4.43 2.39
N GLU A 51 16.16 -4.46 3.64
CA GLU A 51 16.35 -3.28 4.52
C GLU A 51 15.10 -2.40 4.75
N ARG A 52 13.89 -2.94 4.52
CA ARG A 52 12.68 -2.20 4.89
C ARG A 52 12.46 -2.24 6.39
N GLU A 53 12.59 -1.08 7.04
CA GLU A 53 12.30 -0.96 8.47
C GLU A 53 10.80 -0.90 8.78
N SER A 54 10.00 -0.33 7.86
CA SER A 54 8.57 -0.09 8.08
C SER A 54 7.76 -1.38 8.19
N LEU A 55 6.90 -1.42 9.22
CA LEU A 55 5.90 -2.47 9.43
C LEU A 55 4.58 -2.17 8.69
N GLU A 56 4.46 -0.99 8.10
CA GLU A 56 3.26 -0.55 7.41
C GLU A 56 3.21 -1.10 5.98
N ASP A 57 1.99 -1.17 5.43
CA ASP A 57 1.87 -1.39 4.00
C ASP A 57 2.33 -0.14 3.27
N ASN A 58 2.93 -0.32 2.10
CA ASN A 58 3.12 0.80 1.19
C ASN A 58 1.76 1.47 0.92
N PRO A 59 1.75 2.78 0.65
CA PRO A 59 0.56 3.44 0.14
C PRO A 59 0.01 2.61 -1.01
N ARG A 60 -1.24 2.18 -0.87
CA ARG A 60 -1.89 1.37 -1.90
C ARG A 60 -2.06 2.29 -3.11
N SER A 61 -1.61 1.82 -4.27
CA SER A 61 -2.05 2.39 -5.54
C SER A 61 -3.54 2.12 -5.69
N GLY A 62 -4.36 3.03 -5.19
CA GLY A 62 -5.79 3.09 -5.42
C GLY A 62 -6.11 4.18 -6.43
N ARG A 63 -7.39 4.38 -6.71
CA ARG A 63 -7.84 5.57 -7.45
C ARG A 63 -7.28 6.82 -6.74
N PRO A 64 -6.63 7.76 -7.45
CA PRO A 64 -6.05 8.93 -6.81
C PRO A 64 -7.15 9.71 -6.07
N ILE A 65 -7.10 9.76 -4.74
CA ILE A 65 -7.98 10.63 -3.95
C ILE A 65 -7.62 12.11 -4.18
N ALA A 66 -6.40 12.36 -4.65
CA ALA A 66 -5.89 13.68 -5.00
C ALA A 66 -6.59 14.35 -6.20
N ILE A 67 -7.55 13.68 -6.87
CA ILE A 67 -8.34 14.27 -7.97
C ILE A 67 -9.03 15.57 -7.50
N ILE A 68 -9.48 15.63 -6.24
CA ILE A 68 -10.24 16.77 -5.68
C ILE A 68 -9.31 17.60 -4.77
N SER A 69 -8.20 18.09 -5.31
CA SER A 69 -7.41 19.15 -4.65
C SER A 69 -7.92 20.52 -5.10
N GLN A 70 -7.81 21.55 -4.27
CA GLN A 70 -8.17 22.91 -4.69
C GLN A 70 -7.38 23.33 -5.94
N GLN A 71 -6.11 22.94 -6.01
CA GLN A 71 -5.26 23.16 -7.18
C GLN A 71 -5.84 22.54 -8.46
N ASN A 72 -6.34 21.31 -8.40
CA ASN A 72 -6.94 20.65 -9.56
C ASN A 72 -8.28 21.31 -9.94
N ILE A 73 -9.08 21.73 -8.95
CA ILE A 73 -10.33 22.47 -9.19
C ILE A 73 -10.02 23.79 -9.91
N ASP A 74 -9.08 24.57 -9.39
CA ASP A 74 -8.69 25.86 -9.97
C ASP A 74 -8.12 25.67 -11.39
N SER A 75 -7.34 24.62 -11.62
CA SER A 75 -6.76 24.30 -12.93
C SER A 75 -7.83 23.90 -13.95
N VAL A 76 -8.79 23.04 -13.56
CA VAL A 76 -9.92 22.67 -14.44
C VAL A 76 -10.78 23.90 -14.73
N GLN A 77 -11.04 24.73 -13.73
CA GLN A 77 -11.86 25.93 -13.89
C GLN A 77 -11.18 26.97 -14.80
N GLY A 78 -9.85 27.11 -14.73
CA GLY A 78 -9.07 27.90 -15.68
C GLY A 78 -9.22 27.40 -17.12
N LEU A 79 -9.03 26.09 -17.34
CA LEU A 79 -9.17 25.47 -18.65
C LEU A 79 -10.57 25.66 -19.26
N VAL A 80 -11.62 25.52 -18.45
CA VAL A 80 -13.02 25.69 -18.91
C VAL A 80 -13.37 27.17 -19.18
N ASN A 81 -12.82 28.10 -18.39
CA ASN A 81 -13.01 29.53 -18.61
C ASN A 81 -12.29 30.01 -19.89
N ASP A 82 -11.13 29.41 -20.20
CA ASP A 82 -10.37 29.71 -21.42
C ASP A 82 -11.04 29.08 -22.66
N ASP A 83 -11.52 27.83 -22.55
CA ASP A 83 -12.27 27.14 -23.60
C ASP A 83 -13.38 26.24 -23.03
N SER A 84 -14.63 26.66 -23.22
CA SER A 84 -15.81 25.90 -22.78
C SER A 84 -16.07 24.61 -23.58
N HIS A 85 -15.41 24.41 -24.72
CA HIS A 85 -15.55 23.22 -25.57
C HIS A 85 -14.43 22.19 -25.35
N ILE A 86 -13.63 22.36 -24.29
CA ILE A 86 -12.53 21.46 -23.98
C ILE A 86 -13.00 20.02 -23.71
N SER A 87 -12.32 19.04 -24.31
CA SER A 87 -12.64 17.63 -24.11
C SER A 87 -12.15 17.14 -22.76
N ILE A 88 -12.91 16.24 -22.13
CA ILE A 88 -12.53 15.56 -20.89
C ILE A 88 -11.20 14.82 -21.07
N ASP A 89 -10.98 14.17 -22.22
CA ASP A 89 -9.72 13.46 -22.52
C ASP A 89 -8.51 14.43 -22.53
N TYR A 90 -8.72 15.67 -22.97
CA TYR A 90 -7.67 16.68 -22.99
C TYR A 90 -7.38 17.20 -21.58
N VAL A 91 -8.41 17.46 -20.78
CA VAL A 91 -8.27 17.89 -19.37
C VAL A 91 -7.56 16.83 -18.53
N THR A 92 -7.97 15.56 -18.67
CA THR A 92 -7.36 14.43 -17.96
C THR A 92 -5.90 14.22 -18.34
N THR A 93 -5.56 14.38 -19.62
CA THR A 93 -4.18 14.28 -20.11
C THR A 93 -3.28 15.40 -19.57
N ILE A 94 -3.77 16.64 -19.52
CA ILE A 94 -2.98 17.79 -19.05
C ILE A 94 -2.74 17.73 -17.55
N LEU A 95 -3.78 17.40 -16.79
CA LEU A 95 -3.73 17.47 -15.34
C LEU A 95 -3.32 16.14 -14.68
N ASP A 96 -3.11 15.09 -15.48
CA ASP A 96 -2.85 13.72 -15.00
C ASP A 96 -3.85 13.28 -13.92
N ILE A 97 -5.12 13.61 -14.15
CA ILE A 97 -6.25 13.27 -13.28
C ILE A 97 -7.26 12.41 -14.01
N VAL A 98 -7.98 11.59 -13.27
CA VAL A 98 -9.06 10.75 -13.80
C VAL A 98 -10.42 11.38 -13.45
N ILE A 99 -11.10 11.95 -14.43
CA ILE A 99 -12.47 12.45 -14.31
C ILE A 99 -13.43 11.27 -14.58
N ILE A 100 -14.45 11.06 -13.74
CA ILE A 100 -15.54 10.07 -13.96
C ILE A 100 -16.74 10.77 -14.55
#